data_AF-A0A3E1EGX2-F1
#
_entry.id   AF-A0A3E1EGX2-F1
#
_cell.length_a   1.000
_cell.length_b   1.000
_cell.length_c   1.000
_cell.angle_alpha   90.00
_cell.angle_beta   90.00
_cell.angle_gamma   90.00
#
_symmetry.space_group_name_H-M   'P 1'
#
loop_
_entity.id
_entity.type
_entity.pdbx_description
1 polymer ?
#
loop_
_entity_poly.entity_id
_entity_poly.type
_entity_poly.pdbx_seq_one_letter_code
_entity_poly.pdbx_strand_id
1 'polypeptide(L)'
;MQLPTPEIVHEAISVVLLGTFAPAKFSAYWVGERCGLGKDLVDTAEVLVFKSQELSRLRIGPYNFTCDRERLVMAVESVALETELFDLVMAVLRTGEFSELNAIGINSESIYKLHDEDRWHRIGHTLVPKEQVWSKLTERPGMSNVEILWPKHTKLGELVESISVKPAFGNYKPGIITGCNLHYVIPQETNQHQRRPWQSASEFVDSEWEYMKRRSKIITETILREID
;
A
#
# COMPACT_ATOMS: atom_id res chain seq x y z
N MET A 1 19.18 -25.25 -17.21
CA MET A 1 17.82 -25.66 -16.80
C MET A 1 17.12 -24.39 -16.38
N GLN A 2 16.00 -24.03 -16.99
CA GLN A 2 15.29 -22.79 -16.62
C GLN A 2 14.66 -23.01 -15.25
N LEU A 3 15.00 -22.18 -14.27
CA LEU A 3 14.45 -22.31 -12.93
C LEU A 3 12.94 -21.97 -12.97
N PRO A 4 12.11 -22.67 -12.16
CA PRO A 4 10.70 -22.38 -12.10
C PRO A 4 10.45 -20.96 -11.61
N THR A 5 9.49 -20.28 -12.25
CA THR A 5 9.07 -18.93 -11.87
C THR A 5 8.57 -18.92 -10.42
N PRO A 6 8.95 -17.91 -9.61
CA PRO A 6 8.41 -17.74 -8.26
C PRO A 6 6.88 -17.68 -8.27
N GLU A 7 6.25 -18.28 -7.27
CA GLU A 7 4.80 -18.31 -7.12
C GLU A 7 4.33 -17.07 -6.35
N ILE A 8 3.36 -16.34 -6.89
CA ILE A 8 2.66 -15.29 -6.16
C ILE A 8 1.67 -15.98 -5.22
N VAL A 9 1.85 -15.78 -3.91
CA VAL A 9 0.99 -16.39 -2.89
C VAL A 9 0.05 -15.38 -2.22
N HIS A 10 0.34 -14.09 -2.34
CA HIS A 10 -0.50 -13.02 -1.83
C HIS A 10 -0.21 -11.72 -2.57
N GLU A 11 -1.25 -10.93 -2.82
CA GLU A 11 -1.13 -9.58 -3.33
C GLU A 11 -2.15 -8.68 -2.65
N ALA A 12 -1.74 -7.47 -2.32
CA ALA A 12 -2.60 -6.47 -1.71
C ALA A 12 -2.35 -5.10 -2.33
N ILE A 13 -3.42 -4.32 -2.47
CA ILE A 13 -3.36 -2.91 -2.82
C ILE A 13 -4.11 -2.12 -1.76
N SER A 14 -3.56 -0.99 -1.36
CA SER A 14 -4.18 -0.12 -0.36
C SER A 14 -3.93 1.35 -0.62
N VAL A 15 -4.91 2.16 -0.24
CA VAL A 15 -4.80 3.61 -0.21
C VAL A 15 -4.82 4.07 1.23
N VAL A 16 -3.85 4.92 1.57
CA VAL A 16 -3.63 5.47 2.90
C VAL A 16 -3.79 6.98 2.82
N LEU A 17 -4.75 7.52 3.54
CA LEU A 17 -4.96 8.95 3.68
C LEU A 17 -4.42 9.38 5.05
N LEU A 18 -3.63 10.44 5.10
CA LEU A 18 -3.12 11.04 6.34
C LEU A 18 -3.75 12.41 6.55
N GLY A 19 -4.26 12.68 7.74
CA GLY A 19 -5.08 13.85 8.01
C GLY A 19 -5.76 13.75 9.37
N THR A 20 -6.87 14.46 9.55
CA THR A 20 -7.64 14.45 10.79
C THR A 20 -8.99 13.76 10.55
N PHE A 21 -9.20 12.62 11.20
CA PHE A 21 -10.37 11.76 11.00
C PHE A 21 -11.17 11.54 12.30
N ALA A 22 -12.45 11.21 12.13
CA ALA A 22 -13.33 10.78 13.21
C ALA A 22 -13.66 9.29 13.06
N PRO A 23 -12.93 8.37 13.74
CA PRO A 23 -13.11 6.92 13.59
C PRO A 23 -14.56 6.44 13.72
N ALA A 24 -15.34 7.04 14.65
CA ALA A 24 -16.75 6.73 14.83
C ALA A 24 -17.61 6.88 13.56
N LYS A 25 -17.24 7.76 12.63
CA LYS A 25 -17.98 7.99 11.38
C LYS A 25 -17.79 6.85 10.38
N PHE A 26 -16.60 6.26 10.35
CA PHE A 26 -16.24 5.19 9.42
C PHE A 26 -16.79 3.85 9.91
N SER A 27 -18.10 3.71 9.75
CA SER A 27 -18.88 2.49 9.99
C SER A 27 -19.28 1.85 8.66
N ALA A 28 -19.66 0.56 8.69
CA ALA A 28 -20.12 -0.13 7.48
C ALA A 28 -21.33 0.57 6.84
N TYR A 29 -22.27 1.06 7.66
CA TYR A 29 -23.43 1.80 7.20
C TYR A 29 -23.05 3.10 6.48
N TRP A 30 -22.13 3.90 7.03
CA TRP A 30 -21.66 5.13 6.39
C TRP A 30 -21.01 4.84 5.04
N VAL A 31 -20.15 3.81 4.96
CA VAL A 31 -19.50 3.43 3.70
C VAL A 31 -20.55 2.94 2.68
N GLY A 32 -21.52 2.15 3.12
CA GLY A 32 -22.65 1.73 2.27
C GLY A 32 -23.42 2.89 1.67
N GLU A 33 -23.91 3.79 2.53
CA GLU A 33 -24.75 4.92 2.12
C GLU A 33 -23.98 5.94 1.26
N ARG A 34 -22.73 6.23 1.61
CA ARG A 34 -21.96 7.32 0.98
C ARG A 34 -21.05 6.88 -0.15
N CYS A 35 -20.66 5.61 -0.18
CA CYS A 35 -19.73 5.09 -1.17
C CYS A 35 -20.37 4.06 -2.11
N GLY A 36 -21.65 3.72 -1.92
CA GLY A 36 -22.42 2.91 -2.85
C GLY A 36 -22.14 1.41 -2.73
N LEU A 37 -21.70 0.92 -1.56
CA LEU A 37 -21.62 -0.53 -1.33
C LEU A 37 -23.03 -1.11 -1.19
N GLY A 38 -23.26 -2.25 -1.85
CA GLY A 38 -24.54 -2.95 -1.82
C GLY A 38 -24.95 -3.36 -0.40
N LYS A 39 -26.25 -3.32 -0.12
CA LYS A 39 -26.80 -3.61 1.21
C LYS A 39 -26.36 -4.97 1.75
N ASP A 40 -26.32 -5.99 0.90
CA ASP A 40 -25.92 -7.35 1.31
C ASP A 40 -24.49 -7.42 1.86
N LEU A 41 -23.57 -6.60 1.31
CA LEU A 41 -22.20 -6.48 1.82
C LEU A 41 -22.15 -5.71 3.14
N VAL A 42 -22.95 -4.64 3.25
CA VAL A 42 -23.00 -3.79 4.45
C VAL A 42 -23.59 -4.55 5.63
N ASP A 43 -24.65 -5.32 5.41
CA ASP A 43 -25.35 -6.09 6.45
C ASP A 43 -24.49 -7.26 6.98
N THR A 44 -23.50 -7.71 6.20
CA THR A 44 -22.56 -8.79 6.56
C THR A 44 -21.19 -8.27 7.01
N ALA A 45 -21.05 -6.96 7.22
CA ALA A 45 -19.79 -6.36 7.62
C ALA A 45 -19.32 -6.84 9.00
N GLU A 46 -18.05 -7.22 9.08
CA GLU A 46 -17.40 -7.66 10.30
C GLU A 46 -16.72 -6.47 10.99
N VAL A 47 -17.16 -6.14 12.22
CA VAL A 47 -16.49 -5.14 13.05
C VAL A 47 -15.39 -5.81 13.84
N LEU A 48 -14.14 -5.64 13.40
CA LEU A 48 -12.97 -6.26 14.01
C LEU A 48 -12.53 -5.53 15.29
N VAL A 49 -12.53 -4.19 15.25
CA VAL A 49 -12.23 -3.34 16.41
C VAL A 49 -13.06 -2.07 16.32
N PHE A 50 -13.79 -1.73 17.38
CA PHE A 50 -14.46 -0.44 17.49
C PHE A 50 -14.20 0.18 18.85
N LYS A 51 -13.28 1.14 18.88
CA LYS A 51 -13.06 2.07 19.97
C LYS A 51 -13.46 3.44 19.45
N SER A 52 -14.71 3.82 19.69
CA SER A 52 -15.42 4.91 19.02
C SER A 52 -14.61 6.19 18.79
N GLN A 53 -13.69 6.55 19.70
CA GLN A 53 -12.87 7.76 19.55
C GLN A 53 -11.43 7.54 19.09
N GLU A 54 -10.96 6.31 18.98
CA GLU A 54 -9.54 6.00 18.75
C GLU A 54 -9.32 5.23 17.44
N LEU A 55 -10.16 4.23 17.18
CA LEU A 55 -9.94 3.26 16.11
C LEU A 55 -11.26 2.61 15.69
N SER A 56 -11.51 2.63 14.38
CA SER A 56 -12.51 1.80 13.72
C SER A 56 -11.79 0.88 12.74
N ARG A 57 -11.91 -0.42 12.92
CA ARG A 57 -11.44 -1.43 11.97
C ARG A 57 -12.59 -2.36 11.63
N LEU A 58 -12.89 -2.45 10.36
CA LEU A 58 -14.00 -3.24 9.85
C LEU A 58 -13.64 -3.86 8.50
N ARG A 59 -14.30 -4.97 8.19
CA ARG A 59 -14.22 -5.65 6.91
C ARG A 59 -15.62 -5.69 6.29
N ILE A 60 -15.76 -5.22 5.06
CA ILE A 60 -17.00 -5.25 4.30
C ILE A 60 -16.73 -6.09 3.06
N GLY A 61 -17.14 -7.37 3.06
CA GLY A 61 -16.75 -8.31 2.01
C GLY A 61 -15.21 -8.36 1.84
N PRO A 62 -14.66 -8.07 0.64
CA PRO A 62 -13.22 -8.10 0.41
C PRO A 62 -12.48 -6.83 0.84
N TYR A 63 -13.20 -5.78 1.26
CA TYR A 63 -12.61 -4.48 1.59
C TYR A 63 -12.27 -4.42 3.07
N ASN A 64 -11.02 -4.11 3.38
CA ASN A 64 -10.54 -3.85 4.72
C ASN A 64 -10.45 -2.34 4.94
N PHE A 65 -11.07 -1.85 6.01
CA PHE A 65 -11.02 -0.46 6.43
C PHE A 65 -10.37 -0.36 7.80
N THR A 66 -9.43 0.57 7.95
CA THR A 66 -8.87 0.95 9.25
C THR A 66 -8.82 2.46 9.33
N CYS A 67 -9.51 3.04 10.29
CA CYS A 67 -9.49 4.48 10.56
C CYS A 67 -9.09 4.72 12.02
N ASP A 68 -7.98 5.42 12.22
CA ASP A 68 -7.62 6.04 13.48
C ASP A 68 -7.76 7.56 13.36
N ARG A 69 -7.29 8.33 14.36
CA ARG A 69 -7.43 9.80 14.34
C ARG A 69 -6.61 10.48 13.25
N GLU A 70 -5.54 9.84 12.79
CA GLU A 70 -4.53 10.43 11.92
C GLU A 70 -4.52 9.81 10.51
N ARG A 71 -5.15 8.64 10.37
CA ARG A 71 -5.08 7.85 9.16
C ARG A 71 -6.38 7.11 8.85
N LEU A 72 -6.72 7.09 7.56
CA LEU A 72 -7.69 6.17 6.96
C LEU A 72 -6.97 5.25 5.97
N VAL A 73 -7.15 3.95 6.11
CA VAL A 73 -6.63 2.91 5.22
C VAL A 73 -7.80 2.16 4.61
N MET A 74 -7.80 2.05 3.29
CA MET A 74 -8.71 1.22 2.51
C MET A 74 -7.87 0.21 1.71
N ALA A 75 -8.15 -1.08 1.83
CA ALA A 75 -7.32 -2.11 1.23
C ALA A 75 -8.14 -3.30 0.71
N VAL A 76 -7.62 -3.98 -0.31
CA VAL A 76 -8.07 -5.30 -0.75
C VAL A 76 -6.87 -6.25 -0.82
N GLU A 77 -7.11 -7.52 -0.51
CA GLU A 77 -6.12 -8.61 -0.56
C GLU A 77 -6.20 -9.39 -1.88
N SER A 78 -6.57 -8.70 -2.96
CA SER A 78 -6.58 -9.23 -4.32
C SER A 78 -6.49 -8.10 -5.33
N VAL A 79 -5.50 -8.17 -6.23
CA VAL A 79 -5.36 -7.20 -7.34
C VAL A 79 -6.52 -7.27 -8.33
N ALA A 80 -7.29 -8.37 -8.35
CA ALA A 80 -8.49 -8.47 -9.17
C ALA A 80 -9.59 -7.48 -8.76
N LEU A 81 -9.50 -6.92 -7.55
CA LEU A 81 -10.46 -5.95 -7.00
C LEU A 81 -9.91 -4.52 -7.00
N GLU A 82 -8.84 -4.26 -7.75
CA GLU A 82 -8.18 -2.95 -7.78
C GLU A 82 -9.10 -1.85 -8.35
N THR A 83 -9.93 -2.18 -9.34
CA THR A 83 -10.85 -1.21 -9.96
C THR A 83 -11.94 -0.82 -8.97
N GLU A 84 -12.48 -1.79 -8.24
CA GLU A 84 -13.47 -1.56 -7.22
C GLU A 84 -12.89 -0.80 -6.02
N LEU A 85 -11.64 -1.07 -5.64
CA LEU A 85 -10.95 -0.27 -4.63
C LEU A 85 -10.77 1.18 -5.11
N PHE A 86 -10.39 1.39 -6.37
CA PHE A 86 -10.27 2.73 -6.95
C PHE A 86 -11.60 3.49 -6.86
N ASP A 87 -12.69 2.89 -7.32
CA ASP A 87 -14.02 3.52 -7.29
C ASP A 87 -14.46 3.86 -5.86
N LEU A 88 -14.21 2.96 -4.92
CA LEU A 88 -14.48 3.15 -3.49
C LEU A 88 -13.66 4.30 -2.90
N VAL A 89 -12.35 4.34 -3.18
CA VAL A 89 -11.46 5.42 -2.73
C VAL A 89 -11.92 6.76 -3.27
N MET A 90 -12.26 6.82 -4.57
CA MET A 90 -12.76 8.02 -5.20
C MET A 90 -14.12 8.43 -4.62
N ALA A 91 -14.98 7.48 -4.27
CA ALA A 91 -16.25 7.77 -3.60
C ALA A 91 -16.04 8.37 -2.20
N VAL A 92 -15.12 7.79 -1.41
CA VAL A 92 -14.73 8.33 -0.09
C VAL A 92 -14.18 9.75 -0.23
N LEU A 93 -13.26 9.98 -1.17
CA LEU A 93 -12.68 11.31 -1.40
C LEU A 93 -13.74 12.35 -1.82
N ARG A 94 -14.71 11.96 -2.64
CA ARG A 94 -15.84 12.83 -3.05
C ARG A 94 -16.76 13.23 -1.91
N THR A 95 -16.81 12.48 -0.81
CA THR A 95 -17.60 12.91 0.37
C THR A 95 -17.05 14.22 0.96
N GLY A 96 -15.74 14.44 0.85
CA GLY A 96 -15.08 15.64 1.37
C GLY A 96 -15.21 15.83 2.88
N GLU A 97 -15.61 14.81 3.64
CA GLU A 97 -15.90 14.91 5.08
C GLU A 97 -14.64 14.86 5.98
N PHE A 98 -13.49 15.27 5.45
CA PHE A 98 -12.21 15.33 6.17
C PHE A 98 -12.02 16.73 6.75
N SER A 99 -11.63 16.81 8.02
CA SER A 99 -11.29 18.10 8.64
C SER A 99 -10.01 18.66 8.04
N GLU A 100 -9.01 17.79 7.86
CA GLU A 100 -7.71 18.11 7.28
C GLU A 100 -7.20 16.88 6.51
N LEU A 101 -6.47 17.11 5.42
CA LEU A 101 -5.84 16.06 4.64
C LEU A 101 -4.43 16.54 4.23
N ASN A 102 -3.42 15.83 4.70
CA ASN A 102 -2.02 16.23 4.65
C ASN A 102 -1.24 15.45 3.59
N ALA A 103 -1.56 14.17 3.42
CA ALA A 103 -0.94 13.32 2.42
C ALA A 103 -1.88 12.17 2.05
N ILE A 104 -1.60 11.56 0.91
CA ILE A 104 -2.23 10.33 0.46
C ILE A 104 -1.17 9.43 -0.15
N GLY A 105 -1.31 8.12 0.02
CA GLY A 105 -0.44 7.18 -0.65
C GLY A 105 -1.13 5.94 -1.18
N ILE A 106 -0.64 5.46 -2.31
CA ILE A 106 -1.06 4.21 -2.95
C ILE A 106 0.03 3.19 -2.71
N ASN A 107 -0.33 2.03 -2.17
CA ASN A 107 0.59 0.97 -1.82
C ASN A 107 0.19 -0.30 -2.55
N SER A 108 1.18 -1.03 -3.04
CA SER A 108 1.03 -2.43 -3.46
C SER A 108 2.03 -3.28 -2.71
N GLU A 109 1.61 -4.43 -2.24
CA GLU A 109 2.47 -5.44 -1.64
C GLU A 109 2.19 -6.79 -2.30
N SER A 110 3.25 -7.52 -2.63
CA SER A 110 3.14 -8.87 -3.17
C SER A 110 4.11 -9.79 -2.43
N ILE A 111 3.65 -10.99 -2.11
CA ILE A 111 4.45 -12.04 -1.47
C ILE A 111 4.74 -13.12 -2.53
N TYR A 112 6.03 -13.39 -2.71
CA TYR A 112 6.53 -14.43 -3.61
C TYR A 112 7.12 -15.56 -2.80
N LYS A 113 6.65 -16.77 -3.07
CA LYS A 113 7.29 -17.98 -2.59
C LYS A 113 8.35 -18.43 -3.58
N LEU A 114 9.55 -18.66 -3.07
CA LEU A 114 10.69 -19.16 -3.80
C LEU A 114 10.77 -20.69 -3.66
N HIS A 115 11.44 -21.33 -4.60
CA HIS A 115 11.58 -22.79 -4.63
C HIS A 115 12.77 -23.27 -3.79
N ASP A 116 13.76 -22.42 -3.53
CA ASP A 116 14.99 -22.79 -2.84
C ASP A 116 15.52 -21.68 -1.90
N GLU A 117 16.16 -22.09 -0.80
CA GLU A 117 16.79 -21.17 0.16
C GLU A 117 18.03 -20.48 -0.41
N ASP A 118 18.73 -21.10 -1.36
CA ASP A 118 19.93 -20.50 -1.95
C ASP A 118 19.57 -19.23 -2.73
N ARG A 119 18.49 -19.25 -3.52
CA ARG A 119 17.96 -18.09 -4.23
C ARG A 119 17.52 -17.02 -3.25
N TRP A 120 16.85 -17.40 -2.17
CA TRP A 120 16.45 -16.48 -1.11
C TRP A 120 17.65 -15.77 -0.48
N HIS A 121 18.73 -16.51 -0.21
CA HIS A 121 19.98 -15.92 0.25
C HIS A 121 20.64 -15.06 -0.83
N ARG A 122 20.71 -15.50 -2.09
CA ARG A 122 21.29 -14.73 -3.20
C ARG A 122 20.63 -13.35 -3.33
N ILE A 123 19.30 -13.27 -3.28
CA ILE A 123 18.57 -11.99 -3.28
C ILE A 123 19.12 -11.04 -2.21
N GLY A 124 19.23 -11.53 -0.97
CA GLY A 124 19.75 -10.74 0.13
C GLY A 124 21.21 -10.32 -0.02
N HIS A 125 22.08 -11.14 -0.64
CA HIS A 125 23.47 -10.78 -0.91
C HIS A 125 23.62 -9.81 -2.08
N THR A 126 22.77 -9.92 -3.11
CA THR A 126 22.76 -9.00 -4.25
C THR A 126 22.30 -7.61 -3.82
N LEU A 127 21.21 -7.52 -3.06
CA LEU A 127 20.67 -6.22 -2.61
C LEU A 127 21.47 -5.61 -1.46
N VAL A 128 22.05 -6.45 -0.59
CA VAL A 128 22.89 -6.01 0.55
C VAL A 128 24.16 -6.86 0.62
N PRO A 129 25.21 -6.51 -0.15
CA PRO A 129 26.48 -7.25 -0.17
C PRO A 129 27.11 -7.32 1.22
N LYS A 130 27.41 -8.54 1.69
CA LYS A 130 27.75 -8.82 3.09
C LYS A 130 29.25 -8.76 3.38
N GLU A 131 30.05 -9.03 2.36
CA GLU A 131 31.46 -9.38 2.44
C GLU A 131 32.32 -8.20 2.90
N GLN A 132 31.96 -6.98 2.51
CA GLN A 132 32.82 -5.81 2.70
C GLN A 132 32.72 -5.20 4.10
N VAL A 133 31.49 -5.13 4.64
CA VAL A 133 31.16 -4.41 5.88
C VAL A 133 30.55 -5.36 6.90
N TRP A 134 29.46 -6.04 6.54
CA TRP A 134 28.63 -6.74 7.50
C TRP A 134 29.30 -7.96 8.13
N SER A 135 30.05 -8.74 7.34
CA SER A 135 30.76 -9.93 7.84
C SER A 135 31.89 -9.61 8.82
N LYS A 136 32.30 -8.33 8.94
CA LYS A 136 33.26 -7.87 9.95
C LYS A 136 32.59 -7.46 11.27
N LEU A 137 31.29 -7.19 11.24
CA LEU A 137 30.53 -6.67 12.37
C LEU A 137 29.71 -7.76 13.08
N THR A 138 29.31 -8.80 12.35
CA THR A 138 28.48 -9.87 12.91
C THR A 138 28.70 -11.19 12.18
N GLU A 139 28.44 -12.29 12.88
CA GLU A 139 28.42 -13.62 12.29
C GLU A 139 27.09 -13.82 11.54
N ARG A 140 27.16 -14.24 10.27
CA ARG A 140 26.00 -14.56 9.41
C ARG A 140 24.97 -13.41 9.27
N PRO A 141 25.37 -12.23 8.78
CA PRO A 141 24.43 -11.12 8.58
C PRO A 141 23.28 -11.49 7.65
N GLY A 142 22.04 -11.13 8.01
CA GLY A 142 20.85 -11.28 7.16
C GLY A 142 20.37 -9.94 6.60
N MET A 143 19.68 -9.95 5.46
CA MET A 143 18.93 -8.77 5.03
C MET A 143 17.59 -8.77 5.76
N SER A 144 17.20 -7.67 6.41
CA SER A 144 15.88 -7.54 7.05
C SER A 144 14.88 -6.79 6.15
N ASN A 145 15.29 -5.67 5.58
CA ASN A 145 14.52 -4.86 4.64
C ASN A 145 15.50 -4.01 3.82
N VAL A 146 15.28 -3.90 2.52
CA VAL A 146 15.88 -2.87 1.67
C VAL A 146 14.75 -1.99 1.19
N GLU A 147 14.90 -0.69 1.36
CA GLU A 147 13.97 0.30 0.83
C GLU A 147 14.74 1.34 0.03
N ILE A 148 14.29 1.56 -1.20
CA ILE A 148 14.82 2.57 -2.11
C ILE A 148 13.79 3.69 -2.18
N LEU A 149 14.20 4.90 -1.80
CA LEU A 149 13.37 6.10 -1.82
C LEU A 149 13.75 6.97 -3.02
N TRP A 150 12.75 7.43 -3.75
CA TRP A 150 12.91 8.26 -4.94
C TRP A 150 11.97 9.48 -4.88
N PRO A 151 12.45 10.61 -4.38
CA PRO A 151 11.71 11.88 -4.43
C PRO A 151 11.51 12.34 -5.87
N LYS A 152 10.31 12.83 -6.18
CA LYS A 152 9.89 13.36 -7.48
C LYS A 152 9.09 14.64 -7.27
N HIS A 153 9.33 15.61 -8.15
CA HIS A 153 8.43 16.74 -8.31
C HIS A 153 7.51 16.48 -9.49
N THR A 154 6.20 16.48 -9.23
CA THR A 154 5.16 16.31 -10.25
C THR A 154 4.44 17.62 -10.49
N LYS A 155 3.54 17.65 -11.49
CA LYS A 155 2.65 18.81 -11.68
C LYS A 155 1.67 19.00 -10.51
N LEU A 156 1.38 17.94 -9.76
CA LEU A 156 0.47 17.97 -8.62
C LEU A 156 1.17 18.39 -7.33
N GLY A 157 2.48 18.19 -7.22
CA GLY A 157 3.27 18.52 -6.03
C GLY A 157 4.38 17.51 -5.77
N GLU A 158 4.77 17.41 -4.50
CA GLU A 158 5.84 16.51 -4.06
C GLU A 158 5.33 15.08 -3.93
N LEU A 159 6.02 14.16 -4.59
CA LEU A 159 5.75 12.73 -4.59
C LEU A 159 7.03 12.00 -4.18
N VAL A 160 6.94 11.08 -3.24
CA VAL A 160 8.02 10.14 -2.93
C VAL A 160 7.57 8.75 -3.38
N GLU A 161 8.30 8.15 -4.30
CA GLU A 161 8.14 6.73 -4.60
C GLU A 161 9.09 5.93 -3.70
N SER A 162 8.60 4.88 -3.06
CA SER A 162 9.44 3.90 -2.39
C SER A 162 9.23 2.51 -2.95
N ILE A 163 10.31 1.74 -2.98
CA ILE A 163 10.34 0.33 -3.37
C ILE A 163 10.98 -0.43 -2.23
N SER A 164 10.31 -1.45 -1.71
CA SER A 164 10.84 -2.28 -0.64
C SER A 164 10.97 -3.75 -1.04
N VAL A 165 12.01 -4.39 -0.53
CA VAL A 165 12.21 -5.84 -0.62
C VAL A 165 12.62 -6.34 0.76
N LYS A 166 11.82 -7.25 1.31
CA LYS A 166 12.08 -7.87 2.62
C LYS A 166 11.86 -9.38 2.54
N PRO A 167 12.51 -10.19 3.39
CA PRO A 167 12.21 -11.60 3.46
C PRO A 167 10.78 -11.85 3.96
N ALA A 168 10.13 -12.87 3.39
CA ALA A 168 8.91 -13.45 3.94
C ALA A 168 9.28 -14.52 4.97
N PHE A 169 8.51 -14.61 6.05
CA PHE A 169 8.73 -15.56 7.16
C PHE A 169 7.53 -16.48 7.35
N GLY A 170 7.68 -17.49 8.22
CA GLY A 170 6.64 -18.48 8.49
C GLY A 170 6.37 -19.39 7.29
N ASN A 171 5.10 -19.57 6.94
CA ASN A 171 4.66 -20.46 5.85
C ASN A 171 5.10 -20.03 4.45
N TYR A 172 5.62 -18.80 4.33
CA TYR A 172 6.09 -18.22 3.09
C TYR A 172 7.60 -18.34 2.90
N LYS A 173 8.33 -18.94 3.86
CA LYS A 173 9.76 -19.18 3.71
C LYS A 173 10.00 -20.45 2.85
N PRO A 174 10.95 -20.45 1.90
CA PRO A 174 11.72 -19.29 1.43
C PRO A 174 10.86 -18.36 0.57
N GLY A 175 10.88 -17.06 0.86
CA GLY A 175 10.06 -16.10 0.15
C GLY A 175 10.48 -14.66 0.37
N ILE A 176 9.98 -13.78 -0.49
CA ILE A 176 10.21 -12.33 -0.42
C ILE A 176 8.89 -11.60 -0.47
N ILE A 177 8.88 -10.41 0.11
CA ILE A 177 7.80 -9.46 0.02
C ILE A 177 8.34 -8.25 -0.72
N THR A 178 7.69 -7.88 -1.81
CA THR A 178 7.99 -6.66 -2.55
C THR A 178 6.90 -5.64 -2.30
N GLY A 179 7.30 -4.42 -1.96
CA GLY A 179 6.39 -3.30 -1.78
C GLY A 179 6.70 -2.19 -2.77
N CYS A 180 5.67 -1.48 -3.19
CA CYS A 180 5.80 -0.17 -3.81
C CYS A 180 4.84 0.79 -3.12
N ASN A 181 5.31 2.00 -2.84
CA ASN A 181 4.53 3.07 -2.24
C ASN A 181 4.70 4.34 -3.06
N LEU A 182 3.59 4.98 -3.39
CA LEU A 182 3.56 6.34 -3.91
C LEU A 182 3.01 7.22 -2.80
N HIS A 183 3.82 8.09 -2.23
CA HIS A 183 3.44 9.02 -1.18
C HIS A 183 3.38 10.45 -1.72
N TYR A 184 2.18 11.02 -1.80
CA TYR A 184 1.94 12.38 -2.26
C TYR A 184 1.62 13.30 -1.09
N VAL A 185 2.40 14.37 -0.96
CA VAL A 185 2.17 15.43 0.02
C VAL A 185 1.19 16.42 -0.57
N ILE A 186 0.06 16.62 0.11
CA ILE A 186 -0.98 17.54 -0.36
C ILE A 186 -0.54 18.97 -0.03
N PRO A 187 -0.46 19.86 -1.05
CA PRO A 187 -0.12 21.26 -0.83
C PRO A 187 -1.11 21.91 0.15
N GLN A 188 -0.59 22.52 1.22
CA GLN A 188 -1.39 23.27 2.18
C GLN A 188 -1.72 24.66 1.60
N GLU A 189 -2.92 25.16 1.92
CA GLU A 189 -3.47 26.40 1.36
C GLU A 189 -2.49 27.58 1.52
N THR A 190 -2.14 28.22 0.40
CA THR A 190 -1.38 29.48 0.40
C THR A 190 -2.13 30.63 -0.25
N ASN A 191 -3.23 30.39 -0.98
CA ASN A 191 -4.05 31.45 -1.60
C ASN A 191 -5.52 31.04 -1.85
N GLN A 192 -6.42 32.03 -1.90
CA GLN A 192 -7.89 31.91 -2.04
C GLN A 192 -8.42 31.22 -3.34
N HIS A 193 -7.55 30.84 -4.27
CA HIS A 193 -7.90 30.19 -5.53
C HIS A 193 -7.40 28.74 -5.66
N GLN A 194 -6.94 28.12 -4.56
CA GLN A 194 -6.42 26.75 -4.59
C GLN A 194 -7.50 25.68 -4.36
N ARG A 195 -7.24 24.50 -4.95
CA ARG A 195 -8.05 23.27 -4.84
C ARG A 195 -8.18 22.85 -3.38
N ARG A 196 -9.34 22.30 -3.01
CA ARG A 196 -9.55 21.67 -1.70
C ARG A 196 -8.61 20.45 -1.56
N PRO A 197 -8.14 20.11 -0.35
CA PRO A 197 -7.23 18.97 -0.15
C PRO A 197 -7.72 17.64 -0.75
N TRP A 198 -9.00 17.33 -0.63
CA TRP A 198 -9.59 16.12 -1.20
C TRP A 198 -9.65 16.13 -2.74
N GLN A 199 -9.66 17.32 -3.39
CA GLN A 199 -9.58 17.44 -4.85
C GLN A 199 -8.18 17.06 -5.33
N SER A 200 -7.14 17.61 -4.69
CA SER A 200 -5.75 17.27 -4.99
C SER A 200 -5.47 15.77 -4.77
N ALA A 201 -6.02 15.20 -3.69
CA ALA A 201 -5.92 13.77 -3.44
C ALA A 201 -6.65 12.92 -4.51
N SER A 202 -7.84 13.35 -4.95
CA SER A 202 -8.60 12.66 -6.01
C SER A 202 -7.85 12.68 -7.34
N GLU A 203 -7.28 13.83 -7.72
CA GLU A 203 -6.49 13.98 -8.94
C GLU A 203 -5.21 13.14 -8.90
N PHE A 204 -4.55 13.06 -7.75
CA PHE A 204 -3.39 12.19 -7.56
C PHE A 204 -3.74 10.71 -7.73
N VAL A 205 -4.82 10.25 -7.09
CA VAL A 205 -5.26 8.86 -7.23
C VAL A 205 -5.60 8.56 -8.69
N ASP A 206 -6.36 9.44 -9.35
CA ASP A 206 -6.71 9.30 -10.76
C ASP A 206 -5.48 9.26 -11.69
N SER A 207 -4.49 10.13 -11.48
CA SER A 207 -3.31 10.20 -12.35
C SER A 207 -2.32 9.05 -12.13
N GLU A 208 -2.15 8.61 -10.89
CA GLU A 208 -1.10 7.66 -10.52
C GLU A 208 -1.58 6.21 -10.39
N TRP A 209 -2.89 5.93 -10.40
CA TRP A 209 -3.41 4.56 -10.23
C TRP A 209 -2.82 3.59 -11.24
N GLU A 210 -2.98 3.88 -12.53
CA GLU A 210 -2.47 3.04 -13.61
C GLU A 210 -0.95 2.96 -13.65
N TYR A 211 -0.28 4.05 -13.26
CA TYR A 211 1.18 4.05 -13.12
C TYR A 211 1.61 3.06 -12.03
N MET A 212 1.00 3.13 -10.86
CA MET A 212 1.30 2.29 -9.71
C MET A 212 1.17 0.80 -10.03
N LYS A 213 0.09 0.41 -10.70
CA LYS A 213 -0.15 -0.99 -11.11
C LYS A 213 0.95 -1.54 -12.00
N ARG A 214 1.29 -0.80 -13.06
CA ARG A 214 2.38 -1.19 -13.97
C ARG A 214 3.70 -1.22 -13.23
N ARG A 215 3.94 -0.25 -12.34
CA ARG A 215 5.19 -0.09 -11.63
C ARG A 215 5.46 -1.27 -10.69
N SER A 216 4.47 -1.67 -9.91
CA SER A 216 4.55 -2.83 -9.00
C SER A 216 4.93 -4.11 -9.73
N LYS A 217 4.29 -4.38 -10.87
CA LYS A 217 4.60 -5.52 -11.72
C LYS A 217 6.02 -5.49 -12.27
N ILE A 218 6.46 -4.34 -12.80
CA ILE A 218 7.82 -4.17 -13.35
C ILE A 218 8.88 -4.39 -12.27
N ILE A 219 8.69 -3.79 -11.09
CA ILE A 219 9.62 -3.92 -9.95
C ILE A 219 9.83 -5.38 -9.63
N THR A 220 8.72 -6.12 -9.47
CA THR A 220 8.75 -7.55 -9.21
C THR A 220 9.52 -8.27 -10.30
N GLU A 221 9.11 -8.11 -11.56
CA GLU A 221 9.72 -8.84 -12.67
C GLU A 221 11.21 -8.57 -12.79
N THR A 222 11.65 -7.32 -12.58
CA THR A 222 13.07 -6.96 -12.58
C THR A 222 13.81 -7.63 -11.43
N ILE A 223 13.31 -7.54 -10.19
CA ILE A 223 13.95 -8.17 -9.03
C ILE A 223 14.05 -9.69 -9.24
N LEU A 224 12.99 -10.33 -9.72
CA LEU A 224 13.00 -11.77 -9.92
C LEU A 224 13.95 -12.21 -11.05
N ARG A 225 14.04 -11.44 -12.15
CA ARG A 225 14.90 -11.73 -13.31
C ARG A 225 16.39 -11.53 -13.04
N GLU A 226 16.77 -10.44 -12.36
CA GLU A 226 18.19 -10.13 -12.10
C GLU A 226 18.83 -11.11 -11.10
N ILE A 227 18.05 -12.05 -10.56
CA ILE A 227 18.47 -12.99 -9.52
C ILE A 227 18.30 -14.47 -9.96
N ASP A 228 17.85 -14.69 -11.21
CA ASP A 228 17.95 -15.97 -11.95
C ASP A 228 19.31 -16.10 -12.65
#